data_AF-A0A7J4EEA3-F1
#
_entry.id   AF-A0A7J4EEA3-F1
#
_cell.length_a   1.000
_cell.length_b   1.000
_cell.length_c   1.000
_cell.angle_alpha   90.00
_cell.angle_beta   90.00
_cell.angle_gamma   90.00
#
_symmetry.space_group_name_H-M   'P 1'
#
loop_
_entity.id
_entity.type
_entity.pdbx_description
1 polymer ?
#
loop_
_entity_poly.entity_id
_entity_poly.type
_entity_poly.pdbx_seq_one_letter_code
_entity_poly.pdbx_strand_id
1 'polypeptide(L)'
;MVKLSEYYMLLEPEELESIIKKCVEEVFETHGFLPYSAEVNEEDRRVLKAVSTAKSFDEACGKLKMDHKELGKKLEDMSTRGVLPNRSLGFRDLKRCCSSVLARSEILSKLSKIERRLR
;
A
#
# COMPACT_ATOMS: atom_id res chain seq x y z
N MET A 1 19.96 -10.15 17.87
CA MET A 1 19.11 -11.09 18.63
C MET A 1 17.76 -10.43 18.84
N VAL A 2 16.70 -10.94 18.23
CA VAL A 2 15.33 -10.50 18.51
C VAL A 2 14.97 -11.05 19.90
N LYS A 3 14.72 -10.19 20.88
CA LYS A 3 14.23 -10.62 22.20
C LYS A 3 12.71 -10.72 22.12
N LEU A 4 12.18 -11.94 22.09
CA LEU A 4 10.75 -12.19 22.24
C LEU A 4 10.39 -12.13 23.73
N SER A 5 9.27 -11.50 24.08
CA SER A 5 8.81 -11.45 25.47
C SER A 5 8.39 -12.85 25.96
N GLU A 6 8.45 -13.10 27.27
CA GLU A 6 8.10 -14.40 27.86
C GLU A 6 6.67 -14.86 27.54
N TYR A 7 5.75 -13.92 27.23
CA TYR A 7 4.39 -14.22 26.80
C TYR A 7 4.32 -15.05 25.51
N TYR A 8 5.32 -14.96 24.63
CA TYR A 8 5.35 -15.75 23.39
C TYR A 8 5.88 -17.18 23.61
N MET A 9 6.36 -17.54 24.80
CA MET A 9 6.80 -18.90 25.13
C MET A 9 5.64 -19.85 25.50
N LEU A 10 4.44 -19.30 25.71
CA LEU A 10 3.22 -20.07 26.02
C LEU A 10 2.41 -20.44 24.78
N LEU A 11 2.83 -19.98 23.60
CA LEU A 11 2.14 -20.23 22.35
C LEU A 11 2.59 -21.55 21.74
N GLU A 12 1.67 -22.23 21.07
CA GLU A 12 2.05 -23.37 20.23
C GLU A 12 2.94 -22.88 19.06
N PRO A 13 3.87 -23.73 18.56
CA PRO A 13 4.74 -23.36 17.45
C PRO A 13 4.00 -22.76 16.24
N GLU A 14 2.82 -23.28 15.94
CA GLU A 14 1.95 -22.87 14.85
C GLU A 14 1.37 -21.46 15.07
N GLU A 15 1.03 -21.12 16.31
CA GLU A 15 0.53 -19.79 16.70
C GLU A 15 1.64 -18.75 16.57
N LEU A 16 2.86 -19.09 17.02
CA LEU A 16 4.02 -18.22 16.87
C LEU A 16 4.39 -18.00 15.40
N GLU A 17 4.35 -19.06 14.58
CA GLU A 17 4.59 -18.96 13.14
C GLU A 17 3.57 -18.03 12.48
N SER A 18 2.28 -18.16 12.81
CA SER A 18 1.22 -17.29 12.31
C SER A 18 1.45 -15.82 12.65
N ILE A 19 1.83 -15.52 13.90
CA ILE A 19 2.13 -14.16 14.35
C ILE A 19 3.35 -13.60 13.61
N ILE A 20 4.42 -14.38 13.47
CA ILE A 20 5.62 -13.93 12.77
C ILE A 20 5.32 -13.66 11.30
N LYS A 21 4.60 -14.54 10.60
CA LYS A 21 4.19 -14.34 9.21
C LYS A 21 3.41 -13.04 9.06
N LYS A 22 2.42 -12.81 9.91
CA LYS A 22 1.61 -11.60 9.88
C LYS A 22 2.44 -10.35 10.15
N CYS A 23 3.33 -10.36 11.14
CA CYS A 23 4.24 -9.24 11.42
C CYS A 23 5.14 -8.93 10.22
N VAL A 24 5.70 -9.97 9.60
CA VAL A 24 6.55 -9.83 8.41
C VAL A 24 5.73 -9.25 7.27
N GLU A 25 4.59 -9.85 6.93
CA GLU A 25 3.66 -9.35 5.91
C GLU A 25 3.37 -7.88 6.14
N GLU A 26 2.91 -7.49 7.33
CA GLU A 26 2.60 -6.11 7.70
C GLU A 26 3.78 -5.14 7.48
N VAL A 27 5.01 -5.55 7.83
CA VAL A 27 6.22 -4.75 7.57
C VAL A 27 6.45 -4.58 6.08
N PHE A 28 6.37 -5.65 5.30
CA PHE A 28 6.50 -5.61 3.85
C PHE A 28 5.40 -4.75 3.19
N GLU A 29 4.15 -4.84 3.67
CA GLU A 29 3.04 -4.01 3.16
C GLU A 29 3.27 -2.53 3.43
N THR A 30 3.65 -2.20 4.67
CA THR A 30 3.82 -0.82 5.16
C THR A 30 4.89 -0.08 4.36
N HIS A 31 5.95 -0.79 4.01
CA HIS A 31 7.06 -0.23 3.24
C HIS A 31 6.89 -0.39 1.71
N GLY A 32 5.78 -0.97 1.25
CA GLY A 32 5.49 -1.14 -0.18
C GLY A 32 6.41 -2.16 -0.86
N PHE A 33 6.98 -3.10 -0.10
CA PHE A 33 7.80 -4.20 -0.61
C PHE A 33 6.97 -5.42 -1.00
N LEU A 34 5.67 -5.45 -0.68
CA LEU A 34 4.80 -6.48 -1.22
C LEU A 34 4.78 -6.42 -2.76
N PRO A 35 4.79 -7.57 -3.44
CA PRO A 35 4.66 -7.66 -4.89
C PRO A 35 3.20 -7.37 -5.28
N TYR A 36 2.75 -6.13 -5.08
CA TYR A 36 1.48 -5.65 -5.59
C TYR A 36 1.55 -5.76 -7.12
N SER A 37 0.96 -6.84 -7.61
CA SER A 37 1.04 -7.32 -8.99
C SER A 37 0.06 -6.60 -9.90
N ALA A 38 -0.91 -5.90 -9.33
CA ALA A 38 -1.92 -5.18 -10.08
C ALA A 38 -1.32 -3.94 -10.75
N GLU A 39 -1.65 -3.79 -12.04
CA GLU A 39 -1.34 -2.59 -12.80
C GLU A 39 -2.09 -1.38 -12.21
N VAL A 40 -1.35 -0.31 -12.01
CA VAL A 40 -1.90 0.99 -11.60
C VAL A 40 -2.38 1.72 -12.85
N ASN A 41 -3.70 1.82 -13.03
CA ASN A 41 -4.28 2.56 -14.15
C ASN A 41 -4.21 4.09 -13.92
N GLU A 42 -4.61 4.89 -14.91
CA GLU A 42 -4.51 6.36 -14.82
C GLU A 42 -5.38 6.98 -13.72
N GLU A 43 -6.57 6.43 -13.47
CA GLU A 43 -7.43 6.93 -12.38
C GLU A 43 -6.83 6.57 -11.01
N ASP A 44 -6.27 5.37 -10.86
CA ASP A 44 -5.54 4.96 -9.67
C ASP A 44 -4.37 5.92 -9.41
N ARG A 45 -3.56 6.22 -10.45
CA ARG A 45 -2.46 7.20 -10.34
C ARG A 45 -2.95 8.55 -9.84
N ARG A 46 -4.08 9.04 -10.34
CA ARG A 46 -4.67 10.32 -9.93
C ARG A 46 -5.06 10.30 -8.45
N VAL A 47 -5.74 9.25 -7.99
CA VAL A 47 -6.14 9.09 -6.59
C VAL A 47 -4.93 8.96 -5.68
N LEU A 48 -3.98 8.08 -6.01
CA LEU A 48 -2.75 7.87 -5.24
C LEU A 48 -1.94 9.17 -5.13
N LYS A 49 -1.89 9.99 -6.19
CA LYS A 49 -1.15 11.26 -6.19
C LYS A 49 -1.82 12.32 -5.30
N ALA A 50 -3.15 12.38 -5.32
CA ALA A 50 -3.89 13.29 -4.45
C ALA A 50 -3.69 12.94 -2.98
N VAL A 51 -3.81 11.65 -2.63
CA VAL A 51 -3.65 11.16 -1.25
C VAL A 51 -2.20 11.31 -0.76
N SER A 52 -1.21 10.92 -1.57
CA SER A 52 0.21 11.00 -1.20
C SER A 52 0.72 12.44 -0.97
N THR A 53 0.05 13.45 -1.53
CA THR A 53 0.44 14.86 -1.39
C THR A 53 -0.43 15.65 -0.41
N ALA A 54 -1.55 15.10 0.04
CA ALA A 54 -2.45 15.76 0.98
C ALA A 54 -1.93 15.74 2.43
N LYS A 55 -2.34 16.72 3.24
CA LYS A 55 -2.08 16.78 4.69
C LYS A 55 -3.15 16.06 5.50
N SER A 56 -4.37 15.94 4.98
CA SER A 56 -5.49 15.21 5.59
C SER A 56 -6.34 14.49 4.54
N PHE A 57 -7.22 13.61 4.99
CA PHE A 57 -8.18 12.94 4.12
C PHE A 57 -9.15 13.95 3.49
N ASP A 58 -9.58 14.97 4.23
CA ASP A 58 -10.40 16.07 3.70
C ASP A 58 -9.70 16.83 2.56
N GLU A 59 -8.41 17.10 2.69
CA GLU A 59 -7.65 17.74 1.62
C GLU A 59 -7.56 16.84 0.37
N ALA A 60 -7.42 15.52 0.55
CA ALA A 60 -7.42 14.57 -0.56
C ALA A 60 -8.79 14.55 -1.28
N CYS A 61 -9.89 14.50 -0.52
CA CYS A 61 -11.26 14.65 -1.04
C CYS A 61 -11.41 15.95 -1.84
N GLY A 62 -10.97 17.09 -1.29
CA GLY A 62 -11.01 18.38 -1.95
C GLY A 62 -10.22 18.43 -3.27
N LYS A 63 -9.02 17.83 -3.32
CA LYS A 63 -8.21 17.72 -4.54
C LYS A 63 -8.88 16.88 -5.62
N LEU A 64 -9.60 15.84 -5.23
CA LEU A 64 -10.26 14.92 -6.15
C LEU A 64 -11.68 15.35 -6.52
N LYS A 65 -12.25 16.34 -5.82
CA LYS A 65 -13.66 16.72 -5.87
C LYS A 65 -14.57 15.52 -5.61
N MET A 66 -14.17 14.70 -4.63
CA MET A 66 -14.91 13.52 -4.17
C MET A 66 -15.33 13.73 -2.73
N ASP A 67 -16.44 13.12 -2.33
CA ASP A 67 -16.78 13.00 -0.92
C ASP A 67 -15.96 11.87 -0.24
N HIS A 68 -16.11 11.76 1.09
CA HIS A 68 -15.39 10.76 1.88
C HIS A 68 -15.71 9.31 1.47
N LYS A 69 -16.97 9.05 1.11
CA LYS A 69 -17.45 7.71 0.76
C LYS A 69 -16.95 7.30 -0.61
N GLU A 70 -16.94 8.23 -1.56
CA GLU A 70 -16.39 8.04 -2.90
C GLU A 70 -14.89 7.75 -2.86
N LEU A 71 -14.12 8.57 -2.13
CA LEU A 71 -12.68 8.34 -1.97
C LEU A 71 -12.42 7.02 -1.23
N GLY A 72 -13.16 6.75 -0.15
CA GLY A 72 -13.07 5.49 0.59
C GLY A 72 -13.30 4.28 -0.31
N LYS A 73 -14.35 4.31 -1.14
CA LYS A 73 -14.64 3.24 -2.10
C LYS A 73 -13.54 3.05 -3.14
N LYS A 74 -12.97 4.13 -3.68
CA LYS A 74 -11.83 4.04 -4.60
C LYS A 74 -10.60 3.38 -3.97
N LEU A 75 -10.33 3.69 -2.70
CA LEU A 75 -9.24 3.09 -1.94
C LEU A 75 -9.49 1.61 -1.63
N GLU A 76 -10.74 1.25 -1.31
CA GLU A 76 -11.18 -0.13 -1.13
C GLU A 76 -11.07 -0.95 -2.43
N ASP A 77 -11.53 -0.40 -3.55
CA ASP A 77 -11.40 -1.02 -4.88
C ASP A 77 -9.93 -1.24 -5.30
N MET A 78 -9.02 -0.36 -4.87
CA MET A 78 -7.57 -0.55 -5.05
C MET A 78 -7.01 -1.62 -4.12
N SER A 79 -7.51 -1.70 -2.88
CA SER A 79 -7.05 -2.68 -1.89
C SER A 79 -7.47 -4.09 -2.26
N THR A 80 -8.72 -4.28 -2.70
CA THR A 80 -9.25 -5.56 -3.18
C THR A 80 -8.54 -6.08 -4.42
N ARG A 81 -8.10 -5.18 -5.33
CA ARG A 81 -7.26 -5.54 -6.48
C ARG A 81 -5.80 -5.81 -6.11
N GLY A 82 -5.38 -5.53 -4.89
CA GLY A 82 -3.98 -5.67 -4.48
C GLY A 82 -3.07 -4.56 -5.03
N VAL A 83 -3.60 -3.35 -5.26
CA VAL A 83 -2.79 -2.13 -5.49
C VAL A 83 -2.37 -1.51 -4.16
N LEU A 84 -3.22 -1.62 -3.14
CA LEU A 84 -2.99 -1.15 -1.78
C LEU A 84 -3.11 -2.33 -0.78
N PRO A 85 -2.58 -2.20 0.46
CA PRO A 85 -2.78 -3.21 1.51
C PRO A 85 -4.26 -3.45 1.80
N ASN A 86 -4.67 -4.71 1.93
CA ASN A 86 -6.05 -5.07 2.26
C ASN A 86 -6.30 -5.05 3.78
N ARG A 87 -6.07 -3.90 4.41
CA ARG A 87 -6.34 -3.65 5.83
C ARG A 87 -6.63 -2.18 6.09
N SER A 88 -7.19 -1.89 7.25
CA SER A 88 -7.39 -0.51 7.69
C SER A 88 -6.04 0.18 7.94
N LEU A 89 -5.84 1.34 7.32
CA LEU A 89 -4.65 2.16 7.49
C LEU A 89 -5.03 3.52 8.07
N GLY A 90 -4.22 4.00 9.01
CA GLY A 90 -4.25 5.41 9.37
C GLY A 90 -3.84 6.27 8.17
N PHE A 91 -4.34 7.51 8.09
CA PHE A 91 -4.06 8.38 6.94
C PHE A 91 -2.57 8.60 6.66
N ARG A 92 -1.74 8.64 7.72
CA ARG A 92 -0.28 8.75 7.58
C ARG A 92 0.32 7.55 6.85
N ASP A 93 -0.12 6.35 7.18
CA ASP A 93 0.39 5.12 6.57
C ASP A 93 -0.16 4.95 5.16
N LEU A 94 -1.43 5.28 4.95
CA LEU A 94 -2.02 5.34 3.62
C LEU A 94 -1.22 6.27 2.69
N LYS A 95 -0.86 7.47 3.16
CA LYS A 95 -0.04 8.43 2.41
C LYS A 95 1.31 7.82 1.99
N ARG A 96 1.97 7.08 2.90
CA ARG A 96 3.23 6.38 2.61
C ARG A 96 3.03 5.28 1.59
N CYS A 97 2.03 4.41 1.76
CA CYS A 97 1.69 3.36 0.82
C CYS A 97 1.42 3.92 -0.58
N CYS A 98 0.59 4.97 -0.71
CA CYS A 98 0.32 5.59 -1.99
C CYS A 98 1.60 6.14 -2.66
N SER A 99 2.51 6.72 -1.87
CA SER A 99 3.79 7.22 -2.37
C SER A 99 4.68 6.10 -2.89
N SER A 100 4.79 4.99 -2.15
CA SER A 100 5.59 3.83 -2.56
C SER A 100 5.04 3.16 -3.82
N VAL A 101 3.71 2.99 -3.90
CA VAL A 101 3.05 2.41 -5.07
C VAL A 101 3.27 3.27 -6.32
N LEU A 102 3.15 4.60 -6.20
CA LEU A 102 3.42 5.53 -7.30
C LEU A 102 4.87 5.45 -7.77
N ALA A 103 5.83 5.47 -6.84
CA ALA A 103 7.26 5.41 -7.17
C ALA A 103 7.59 4.11 -7.93
N ARG A 104 7.11 2.97 -7.44
CA ARG A 104 7.26 1.67 -8.13
C ARG A 104 6.65 1.69 -9.52
N SER A 105 5.42 2.20 -9.64
CA SER A 105 4.69 2.25 -10.91
C SER A 105 5.40 3.15 -11.95
N GLU A 106 6.05 4.23 -11.52
CA GLU A 106 6.85 5.08 -12.39
C GLU A 106 8.14 4.40 -12.86
N ILE A 107 8.82 3.67 -11.97
CA ILE A 107 10.00 2.85 -12.32
C ILE A 107 9.63 1.81 -13.37
N LEU A 108 8.55 1.04 -13.16
CA LEU A 108 8.09 0.04 -14.12
C LEU A 108 7.74 0.66 -15.48
N SER A 109 7.04 1.80 -15.50
CA SER A 109 6.74 2.52 -16.74
C SER A 109 8.00 2.96 -17.49
N LYS A 110 9.01 3.49 -16.77
CA LYS A 110 10.29 3.88 -17.36
C LYS A 110 11.05 2.66 -17.93
N LEU A 111 11.06 1.54 -17.20
CA LEU A 111 11.68 0.29 -17.67
C LEU A 111 11.00 -0.24 -18.94
N SER A 112 9.67 -0.27 -19.00
CA SER A 112 8.94 -0.68 -20.20
C SER A 112 9.23 0.22 -21.41
N LYS A 113 9.42 1.53 -21.20
CA LYS A 113 9.82 2.46 -22.27
C LYS A 113 11.23 2.19 -22.78
N ILE A 114 12.16 1.81 -21.90
CA ILE A 114 13.53 1.43 -22.28
C ILE A 114 13.48 0.12 -23.08
N GLU A 115 12.77 -0.90 -22.60
CA GLU A 115 12.61 -2.19 -23.29
C GLU A 115 12.09 -2.01 -24.71
N ARG A 116 11.07 -1.17 -24.90
CA ARG A 116 10.50 -0.86 -26.24
C ARG A 116 11.47 -0.14 -27.19
N ARG A 117 12.51 0.52 -26.67
CA ARG A 117 13.52 1.21 -27.49
C ARG A 117 14.71 0.33 -27.84
N LEU A 118 14.91 -0.75 -27.09
CA LEU A 118 15.97 -1.74 -27.32
C LEU A 118 15.54 -2.86 -28.28
N ARG A 119 14.23 -2.97 -28.53
CA ARG A 119 13.65 -3.78 -29.60
C ARG A 119 13.50 -2.94 -30.86
#